data_AF-A0A942A1R1-F1
#
_entry.id   AF-A0A942A1R1-F1
#
_cell.length_a   1.000
_cell.length_b   1.000
_cell.length_c   1.000
_cell.angle_alpha   90.00
_cell.angle_beta   90.00
_cell.angle_gamma   90.00
#
_symmetry.space_group_name_H-M   'P 1'
#
loop_
_entity.id
_entity.type
_entity.pdbx_description
1 polymer ?
#
loop_
_entity_poly.entity_id
_entity_poly.type
_entity_poly.pdbx_seq_one_letter_code
_entity_poly.pdbx_strand_id
1 'polypeptide(L)'
;AVNGSMLSAIRHAWKGRPWDRVEVLTGKSMQPTPGMKKTVLIGKCMYKAHRKNPDIRQMIAVKGCPPEPKDLLNALRQAGIDADSKWFENMDRLPGVFMSRYAGRPEFEEGHFRASE
;
A
#
# COMPACT_ATOMS: atom_id res chain seq x y z
N ALA A 1 -2.45 -7.81 1.56
CA ALA A 1 -1.24 -7.67 0.72
C ALA A 1 -0.80 -6.20 0.55
N VAL A 2 -1.61 -5.35 -0.12
CA VAL A 2 -1.21 -3.96 -0.49
C VAL A 2 -0.63 -3.15 0.67
N ASN A 3 -1.38 -2.97 1.77
CA ASN A 3 -0.94 -2.09 2.86
C ASN A 3 0.39 -2.56 3.50
N GLY A 4 0.52 -3.86 3.76
CA GLY A 4 1.76 -4.43 4.31
C GLY A 4 2.97 -4.24 3.40
N SER A 5 2.75 -4.32 2.09
CA SER A 5 3.81 -4.15 1.08
C SER A 5 4.24 -2.70 0.96
N MET A 6 3.27 -1.78 0.93
CA MET A 6 3.53 -0.34 0.94
C MET A 6 4.33 0.09 2.17
N LEU A 7 3.89 -0.32 3.37
CA LEU A 7 4.58 -0.02 4.62
C LEU A 7 6.00 -0.61 4.64
N SER A 8 6.18 -1.85 4.18
CA SER A 8 7.49 -2.48 4.12
C SER A 8 8.41 -1.75 3.14
N ALA A 9 7.93 -1.39 1.97
CA ALA A 9 8.70 -0.66 0.97
C ALA A 9 9.11 0.73 1.48
N ILE A 10 8.18 1.48 2.08
CA ILE A 10 8.44 2.81 2.66
C ILE A 10 9.48 2.71 3.79
N ARG A 11 9.31 1.75 4.71
CA ARG A 11 10.25 1.54 5.83
C ARG A 11 11.66 1.28 5.33
N HIS A 12 11.83 0.43 4.33
CA HIS A 12 13.17 0.06 3.83
C HIS A 12 13.78 1.13 2.92
N ALA A 13 12.97 1.97 2.29
CA ALA A 13 13.44 3.10 1.49
C ALA A 13 13.94 4.28 2.36
N TRP A 14 13.73 4.25 3.67
CA TRP A 14 14.13 5.31 4.59
C TRP A 14 15.65 5.39 4.73
N LYS A 15 16.22 6.56 4.42
CA LYS A 15 17.66 6.84 4.50
C LYS A 15 18.02 7.82 5.64
N GLY A 16 17.19 7.93 6.66
CA GLY A 16 17.41 8.83 7.81
C GLY A 16 16.99 10.29 7.60
N ARG A 17 16.39 10.63 6.45
CA ARG A 17 15.95 12.00 6.13
C ARG A 17 14.49 12.02 5.67
N PRO A 18 13.65 12.92 6.21
CA PRO A 18 12.26 13.07 5.76
C PRO A 18 12.16 13.28 4.26
N TRP A 19 11.18 12.62 3.64
CA TRP A 19 10.77 12.99 2.29
C TRP A 19 10.11 14.37 2.29
N ASP A 20 10.08 15.00 1.12
CA ASP A 20 9.59 16.38 0.95
C ASP A 20 8.05 16.47 1.05
N ARG A 21 7.53 16.35 2.30
CA ARG A 21 6.10 16.41 2.65
C ARG A 21 5.22 15.53 1.75
N VAL A 22 5.56 14.25 1.72
CA VAL A 22 4.83 13.21 0.99
C VAL A 22 3.90 12.48 1.96
N GLU A 23 2.65 12.28 1.55
CA GLU A 23 1.73 11.37 2.23
C GLU A 23 1.30 10.23 1.29
N VAL A 24 1.06 9.05 1.87
CA VAL A 24 0.55 7.87 1.17
C VAL A 24 -0.72 7.43 1.87
N LEU A 25 -1.84 7.45 1.15
CA LEU A 25 -3.16 7.21 1.69
C LEU A 25 -3.76 5.96 1.05
N THR A 26 -4.24 5.04 1.89
CA THR A 26 -4.81 3.74 1.47
C THR A 26 -6.18 3.53 2.09
N GLY A 27 -7.13 2.97 1.33
CA GLY A 27 -8.44 2.60 1.86
C GLY A 27 -9.36 3.80 2.11
N LYS A 28 -10.67 3.58 2.03
CA LYS A 28 -11.68 4.65 1.87
C LYS A 28 -11.79 5.70 3.00
N SER A 29 -11.25 5.43 4.18
CA SER A 29 -11.47 6.24 5.39
C SER A 29 -10.42 7.32 5.62
N MET A 30 -9.26 7.26 4.95
CA MET A 30 -8.20 8.25 5.13
C MET A 30 -8.54 9.58 4.46
N GLN A 31 -8.12 10.68 5.08
CA GLN A 31 -8.29 12.05 4.59
C GLN A 31 -6.92 12.64 4.20
N PRO A 32 -6.84 13.41 3.10
CA PRO A 32 -5.66 14.21 2.78
C PRO A 32 -5.31 15.19 3.88
N THR A 33 -4.01 15.38 4.10
CA THR A 33 -3.51 16.32 5.11
C THR A 33 -3.19 17.67 4.46
N PRO A 34 -3.77 18.79 4.93
CA PRO A 34 -3.42 20.12 4.43
C PRO A 34 -1.91 20.40 4.49
N GLY A 35 -1.39 21.01 3.43
CA GLY A 35 0.02 21.41 3.33
C GLY A 35 0.99 20.30 2.91
N MET A 36 0.51 19.12 2.54
CA MET A 36 1.35 18.12 1.87
C MET A 36 1.71 18.56 0.44
N LYS A 37 2.92 18.24 0.00
CA LYS A 37 3.38 18.56 -1.36
C LYS A 37 2.91 17.53 -2.36
N LYS A 38 2.95 16.24 -2.00
CA LYS A 38 2.50 15.12 -2.83
C LYS A 38 1.61 14.17 -2.03
N THR A 39 0.49 13.78 -2.62
CA THR A 39 -0.45 12.83 -2.04
C THR A 39 -0.58 11.62 -2.97
N VAL A 40 -0.16 10.46 -2.47
CA VAL A 40 -0.33 9.19 -3.18
C VAL A 40 -1.65 8.55 -2.77
N LEU A 41 -2.59 8.44 -3.71
CA LEU A 41 -3.90 7.84 -3.51
C LEU A 41 -3.90 6.39 -4.00
N ILE A 42 -3.98 5.44 -3.08
CA ILE A 42 -3.95 4.01 -3.39
C ILE A 42 -5.36 3.43 -3.44
N GLY A 43 -5.71 2.92 -4.62
CA GLY A 43 -6.97 2.24 -4.91
C GLY A 43 -8.05 3.16 -5.47
N LYS A 44 -8.97 2.56 -6.24
CA LYS A 44 -10.12 3.25 -6.86
C LYS A 44 -10.94 4.09 -5.87
N CYS A 45 -11.11 3.61 -4.64
CA CYS A 45 -11.86 4.30 -3.58
C CYS A 45 -11.23 5.64 -3.21
N MET A 46 -9.91 5.69 -3.03
CA MET A 46 -9.19 6.92 -2.66
C MET A 46 -9.26 7.97 -3.75
N TYR A 47 -9.03 7.57 -5.00
CA TYR A 47 -9.19 8.47 -6.13
C TYR A 47 -10.62 9.00 -6.22
N LYS A 48 -11.64 8.14 -6.09
CA LYS A 48 -13.03 8.57 -6.18
C LYS A 48 -13.41 9.59 -5.10
N ALA A 49 -12.97 9.36 -3.86
CA ALA A 49 -13.25 10.23 -2.72
C ALA A 49 -12.53 11.59 -2.85
N HIS A 50 -11.29 11.61 -3.34
CA HIS A 50 -10.41 12.76 -3.18
C HIS A 50 -9.93 13.42 -4.48
N ARG A 51 -10.40 12.98 -5.66
CA ARG A 51 -9.99 13.55 -6.97
C ARG A 51 -10.20 15.07 -7.13
N LYS A 52 -11.02 15.69 -6.28
CA LYS A 52 -11.29 17.13 -6.25
C LYS A 52 -10.94 17.79 -4.91
N ASN A 53 -10.17 17.10 -4.05
CA ASN A 53 -9.86 17.60 -2.72
C ASN A 53 -8.87 18.79 -2.85
N PRO A 54 -9.22 19.99 -2.32
CA PRO A 54 -8.40 21.20 -2.45
C PRO A 54 -7.07 21.12 -1.68
N ASP A 55 -6.98 20.25 -0.67
CA ASP A 55 -5.76 20.06 0.12
C ASP A 55 -4.67 19.28 -0.65
N ILE A 56 -5.04 18.62 -1.75
CA ILE A 56 -4.09 17.88 -2.60
C ILE A 56 -3.47 18.81 -3.64
N ARG A 57 -2.21 19.20 -3.40
CA ARG A 57 -1.42 19.99 -4.35
C ARG A 57 -0.97 19.19 -5.57
N GLN A 58 -0.36 18.01 -5.35
CA GLN A 58 0.07 17.10 -6.40
C GLN A 58 -0.45 15.70 -6.12
N MET A 59 -1.31 15.21 -7.00
CA MET A 59 -1.91 13.88 -6.88
C MET A 59 -1.13 12.83 -7.66
N ILE A 60 -0.86 11.69 -7.02
CA ILE A 60 -0.36 10.48 -7.66
C ILE A 60 -1.38 9.37 -7.38
N ALA A 61 -2.16 8.97 -8.38
CA ALA A 61 -3.30 8.08 -8.17
C ALA A 61 -3.11 6.71 -8.81
N VAL A 62 -3.23 5.66 -8.00
CA VAL A 62 -3.26 4.27 -8.45
C VAL A 62 -4.71 3.77 -8.40
N LYS A 63 -5.33 3.56 -9.56
CA LYS A 63 -6.80 3.43 -9.68
C LYS A 63 -7.32 1.98 -9.69
N GLY A 64 -6.46 0.98 -9.53
CA GLY A 64 -6.85 -0.44 -9.48
C GLY A 64 -7.62 -0.84 -8.20
N CYS A 65 -8.24 -2.03 -8.23
CA CYS A 65 -8.96 -2.61 -7.09
C CYS A 65 -9.00 -4.17 -7.17
N PRO A 66 -7.96 -4.89 -6.71
CA PRO A 66 -6.74 -4.35 -6.11
C PRO A 66 -5.82 -3.67 -7.16
N PRO A 67 -4.97 -2.73 -6.74
CA PRO A 67 -3.90 -2.17 -7.58
C PRO A 67 -2.90 -3.22 -8.09
N GLU A 68 -2.39 -3.00 -9.31
CA GLU A 68 -1.27 -3.77 -9.85
C GLU A 68 0.03 -3.46 -9.08
N PRO A 69 0.86 -4.46 -8.73
CA PRO A 69 2.09 -4.25 -7.97
C PRO A 69 3.06 -3.24 -8.62
N LYS A 70 3.17 -3.26 -9.95
CA LYS A 70 4.01 -2.31 -10.70
C LYS A 70 3.55 -0.86 -10.55
N ASP A 71 2.24 -0.62 -10.52
CA ASP A 71 1.70 0.73 -10.37
C ASP A 71 1.94 1.28 -8.97
N LEU A 72 1.88 0.42 -7.94
CA LEU A 72 2.25 0.78 -6.57
C LEU A 72 3.71 1.23 -6.47
N LEU A 73 4.63 0.45 -7.05
CA LEU A 73 6.05 0.77 -7.10
C LEU A 73 6.30 2.10 -7.83
N ASN A 74 5.69 2.29 -8.99
CA ASN A 74 5.83 3.51 -9.79
C ASN A 74 5.32 4.74 -9.02
N ALA A 75 4.20 4.61 -8.31
CA ALA A 75 3.64 5.70 -7.51
C ALA A 75 4.57 6.14 -6.38
N LEU A 76 5.21 5.19 -5.67
CA LEU A 76 6.21 5.50 -4.65
C LEU A 76 7.42 6.23 -5.25
N ARG A 77 7.97 5.73 -6.35
CA ARG A 77 9.12 6.35 -7.02
C ARG A 77 8.80 7.75 -7.53
N GLN A 78 7.62 7.95 -8.12
CA GLN A 78 7.13 9.27 -8.54
C GLN A 78 6.99 10.25 -7.35
N ALA A 79 6.62 9.73 -6.17
CA ALA A 79 6.56 10.53 -4.96
C ALA A 79 7.96 10.93 -4.43
N GLY A 80 9.03 10.27 -4.89
CA GLY A 80 10.40 10.46 -4.40
C GLY A 80 10.81 9.43 -3.35
N ILE A 81 10.04 8.34 -3.21
CA ILE A 81 10.33 7.22 -2.34
C ILE A 81 11.00 6.14 -3.19
N ASP A 82 12.31 5.96 -2.98
CA ASP A 82 13.16 5.00 -3.69
C ASP A 82 12.89 3.56 -3.22
N ALA A 83 11.71 3.06 -3.57
CA ALA A 83 11.24 1.73 -3.19
C ALA A 83 11.88 0.63 -4.04
N ASP A 84 12.27 -0.45 -3.36
CA ASP A 84 12.78 -1.69 -3.94
C ASP A 84 11.62 -2.54 -4.50
N SER A 85 11.78 -3.06 -5.72
CA SER A 85 10.75 -3.85 -6.40
C SER A 85 10.44 -5.17 -5.69
N LYS A 86 11.38 -5.72 -4.90
CA LYS A 86 11.19 -6.99 -4.18
C LYS A 86 9.97 -7.00 -3.26
N TRP A 87 9.54 -5.83 -2.78
CA TRP A 87 8.35 -5.69 -1.93
C TRP A 87 7.03 -5.89 -2.68
N PHE A 88 7.08 -5.89 -4.02
CA PHE A 88 5.93 -5.99 -4.92
C PHE A 88 5.94 -7.28 -5.75
N GLU A 89 7.09 -7.93 -5.93
CA GLU A 89 7.27 -9.13 -6.77
C GLU A 89 6.56 -10.39 -6.24
N ASN A 90 6.24 -10.45 -4.94
CA ASN A 90 5.58 -11.61 -4.31
C ASN A 90 4.45 -11.18 -3.34
N MET A 91 3.74 -10.12 -3.70
CA MET A 91 2.78 -9.46 -2.84
C MET A 91 1.66 -10.39 -2.30
N ASP A 92 1.24 -11.37 -3.10
CA ASP A 92 0.18 -12.31 -2.77
C ASP A 92 0.61 -13.42 -1.79
N ARG A 93 1.93 -13.63 -1.65
CA ARG A 93 2.49 -14.62 -0.70
C ARG A 93 2.69 -14.05 0.69
N LEU A 94 2.74 -12.72 0.83
CA LEU A 94 2.96 -12.05 2.12
C LEU A 94 1.93 -12.41 3.21
N PRO A 95 0.62 -12.53 2.92
CA PRO A 95 -0.34 -13.03 3.91
C PRO A 95 0.03 -14.42 4.45
N GLY A 96 0.58 -15.29 3.60
CA GLY A 96 1.01 -16.65 3.96
C GLY A 96 2.16 -16.68 4.97
N VAL A 97 3.08 -15.70 4.93
CA VAL A 97 4.18 -15.58 5.92
C VAL A 97 3.63 -15.49 7.35
N PHE A 98 2.50 -14.80 7.51
CA PHE A 98 1.85 -14.65 8.80
C PHE A 98 0.94 -15.82 9.19
N MET A 99 0.76 -16.85 8.36
CA MET A 99 -0.04 -18.03 8.72
C MET A 99 0.67 -18.90 9.76
N SER A 100 2.00 -18.86 9.80
CA SER A 100 2.83 -19.54 10.80
C SER A 100 2.41 -19.25 12.26
N ARG A 101 1.85 -18.07 12.55
CA ARG A 101 1.39 -17.72 13.91
C ARG A 101 0.15 -18.49 14.38
N TYR A 102 -0.53 -19.15 13.44
CA TYR A 102 -1.72 -19.95 13.71
C TYR A 102 -1.43 -21.45 13.77
N ALA A 103 -0.19 -21.88 13.50
CA ALA A 103 0.18 -23.28 13.56
C ALA A 103 -0.05 -23.87 14.97
N GLY A 104 -0.76 -24.99 15.05
CA GLY A 104 -1.05 -25.70 16.31
C GLY A 104 -2.10 -25.05 17.20
N ARG A 105 -2.75 -23.97 16.76
CA ARG A 105 -3.85 -23.35 17.51
C ARG A 105 -5.15 -24.14 17.32
N PRO A 106 -5.77 -24.68 18.39
CA PRO A 106 -7.01 -25.45 18.27
C PRO A 106 -8.19 -24.61 17.74
N GLU A 107 -8.13 -23.29 17.88
CA GLU A 107 -9.13 -22.36 17.33
C GLU A 107 -8.98 -22.10 15.82
N PHE A 108 -7.92 -22.59 15.17
CA PHE A 108 -7.66 -22.38 13.74
C PHE A 108 -7.80 -23.69 12.96
N GLU A 109 -8.90 -23.83 12.24
CA GLU A 109 -9.21 -24.99 11.40
C GLU A 109 -8.68 -24.77 9.96
N GLU A 110 -7.52 -25.36 9.63
CA GLU A 110 -6.90 -25.24 8.30
C GLU A 110 -7.81 -25.74 7.16
N GLY A 111 -8.71 -26.67 7.46
CA GLY A 111 -9.69 -27.21 6.51
C GLY A 111 -10.61 -26.14 5.90
N HIS A 112 -10.86 -25.02 6.60
CA HIS A 112 -11.70 -23.93 6.11
C HIS A 112 -11.04 -23.06 5.03
N PHE A 113 -9.73 -23.21 4.79
CA PHE A 113 -8.97 -22.35 3.87
C PHE A 113 -8.41 -23.11 2.67
N ARG A 114 -8.91 -24.32 2.40
CA ARG A 114 -8.61 -25.06 1.18
C ARG A 114 -9.54 -24.60 0.05
N ALA A 115 -8.98 -24.17 -1.07
CA ALA A 115 -9.73 -24.01 -2.30
C ALA A 115 -9.68 -25.34 -3.06
N SER A 116 -10.84 -25.88 -3.46
CA SER A 116 -10.91 -26.94 -4.46
C SER A 116 -10.62 -26.35 -5.84
N GLU A 117 -9.81 -27.06 -6.64
CA GLU A 117 -9.55 -26.73 -8.04
C GLU A 117 -10.82 -26.65 -8.90
#